data_AF-A0A520EXN5-F1
#
_entry.id   AF-A0A520EXN5-F1
#
_cell.length_a   1.000
_cell.length_b   1.000
_cell.length_c   1.000
_cell.angle_alpha   90.00
_cell.angle_beta   90.00
_cell.angle_gamma   90.00
#
_symmetry.space_group_name_H-M   'P 1'
#
loop_
_entity.id
_entity.type
_entity.pdbx_description
1 polymer ?
#
loop_
_entity_poly.entity_id
_entity_poly.type
_entity_poly.pdbx_seq_one_letter_code
_entity_poly.pdbx_strand_id
1 'polypeptide(L)'
;MSLNSSNFAVGVEYVIDLKDEHAKELRETFEYYIAHSTRVGGRKHRTDRPVNPTAPKRASGETMKIRAWAIEQGHQLSSRGRIPAEIEQAFHNAH
;
A
#
# COMPACT_ATOMS: atom_id res chain seq x y z
N MET A 1 -5.97 -21.90 22.80
CA MET A 1 -5.07 -20.85 23.32
C MET A 1 -4.50 -20.12 22.12
N SER A 2 -4.86 -18.85 21.91
CA SER A 2 -4.36 -18.07 20.77
C SER A 2 -3.00 -17.46 21.15
N LEU A 3 -2.07 -17.46 20.20
CA LEU A 3 -0.77 -16.78 20.34
C LEU A 3 -0.84 -15.48 19.56
N ASN A 4 -0.38 -14.39 20.17
CA ASN A 4 -0.35 -13.06 19.58
C ASN A 4 1.10 -12.68 19.30
N SER A 5 1.43 -12.48 18.02
CA SER A 5 2.75 -11.98 17.62
C SER A 5 2.80 -10.46 17.73
N SER A 6 3.82 -9.93 18.38
CA SER A 6 4.02 -8.48 18.58
C SER A 6 5.36 -8.05 17.98
N ASN A 7 5.34 -7.00 17.14
CA ASN A 7 6.54 -6.37 16.58
C ASN A 7 6.87 -5.09 17.36
N PHE A 8 8.16 -4.90 17.70
CA PHE A 8 8.68 -3.65 18.27
C PHE A 8 10.09 -3.38 17.74
N ALA A 9 10.55 -2.12 17.81
CA ALA A 9 11.87 -1.74 17.30
C ALA A 9 12.63 -0.82 18.25
N VAL A 10 13.91 -1.14 18.48
CA VAL A 10 14.88 -0.32 19.22
C VAL A 10 16.18 -0.31 18.42
N GLY A 11 16.19 0.41 17.29
CA GLY A 11 17.30 0.38 16.32
C GLY A 11 17.30 -0.83 15.36
N VAL A 12 16.73 -1.96 15.77
CA VAL A 12 16.47 -3.18 14.95
C VAL A 12 15.04 -3.67 15.24
N GLU A 13 14.39 -4.34 14.28
CA GLU A 13 13.04 -4.92 14.43
C GLU A 13 13.08 -6.30 15.10
N TYR A 14 12.24 -6.49 16.11
CA TYR A 14 12.11 -7.72 16.87
C TYR A 14 10.67 -8.25 16.85
N VAL A 15 10.54 -9.57 16.87
CA VAL A 15 9.25 -10.28 16.94
C VAL A 15 9.29 -11.22 18.14
N ILE A 16 8.22 -11.19 18.94
CA ILE A 16 8.02 -12.09 20.06
C ILE A 16 6.58 -12.60 20.08
N ASP A 17 6.42 -13.90 20.31
CA ASP A 17 5.11 -14.52 20.44
C ASP A 17 4.72 -14.58 21.91
N LEU A 18 3.63 -13.89 22.22
CA LEU A 18 3.15 -13.72 23.59
C LEU A 18 1.74 -14.27 23.73
N LYS A 19 1.42 -14.71 24.95
CA LYS A 19 0.03 -14.92 25.37
C LYS A 19 -0.66 -13.57 25.56
N ASP A 20 -1.98 -13.56 25.50
CA ASP A 20 -2.79 -12.34 25.54
C ASP A 20 -2.44 -11.40 26.70
N GLU A 21 -2.23 -11.98 27.89
CA GLU A 21 -1.85 -11.25 29.12
C GLU A 21 -0.50 -10.51 28.93
N HIS A 22 0.54 -11.21 28.48
CA HIS A 22 1.87 -10.62 28.26
C HIS A 22 1.90 -9.68 27.05
N ALA A 23 1.09 -9.94 26.03
CA ALA A 23 0.95 -9.04 24.89
C ALA A 23 0.31 -7.70 25.31
N LYS A 24 -0.59 -7.71 26.31
CA LYS A 24 -1.17 -6.49 26.89
C LYS A 24 -0.13 -5.73 27.71
N GLU A 25 0.58 -6.42 28.59
CA GLU A 25 1.65 -5.84 29.42
C GLU A 25 2.75 -5.18 28.56
N LEU A 26 3.16 -5.83 27.47
CA LEU A 26 4.13 -5.26 26.53
C LEU A 26 3.62 -3.93 25.96
N ARG A 27 2.37 -3.88 25.50
CA ARG A 27 1.77 -2.66 24.92
C ARG A 27 1.69 -1.54 25.95
N GLU A 28 1.19 -1.83 27.15
CA GLU A 28 1.07 -0.87 28.26
C GLU A 28 2.44 -0.28 28.66
N THR A 29 3.48 -1.11 28.71
CA THR A 29 4.84 -0.65 29.01
C THR A 29 5.36 0.36 27.98
N PHE A 30 5.01 0.15 26.70
CA PHE A 30 5.42 1.06 25.64
C PHE A 30 4.59 2.35 25.57
N GLU A 31 3.40 2.43 26.18
CA GLU A 31 2.52 3.61 26.09
C GLU A 31 3.21 4.89 26.55
N TYR A 32 3.92 4.85 27.69
CA TYR A 32 4.62 6.01 28.23
C TYR A 32 5.67 6.55 27.24
N TYR A 33 6.48 5.66 26.66
CA TYR A 33 7.53 6.04 25.72
C TYR A 33 6.96 6.50 24.38
N ILE A 34 5.88 5.85 23.90
CA ILE A 34 5.19 6.27 22.69
C ILE A 34 4.63 7.69 22.86
N ALA A 35 4.01 7.99 24.00
CA ALA A 35 3.43 9.31 24.29
C ALA A 35 4.46 10.45 24.29
N HIS A 36 5.70 10.16 24.68
CA HIS A 36 6.81 11.15 24.72
C HIS A 36 7.75 11.07 23.51
N SER A 37 7.44 10.23 22.53
CA SER A 37 8.27 10.04 21.34
C SER A 37 7.74 10.83 20.14
N THR A 38 8.65 11.20 19.24
CA THR A 38 8.28 11.73 17.93
C THR A 38 8.30 10.60 16.91
N ARG A 39 7.20 10.42 16.20
CA ARG A 39 7.11 9.44 15.10
C ARG A 39 8.00 9.88 13.93
N VAL A 40 9.13 9.22 13.76
CA VAL A 40 10.13 9.49 12.70
C VAL A 40 9.93 8.68 11.40
N GLY A 41 8.93 7.79 11.37
CA GLY A 41 8.66 6.92 10.21
C GLY A 41 7.30 6.22 10.21
N GLY A 42 7.06 5.44 9.16
CA GLY A 42 5.78 4.78 8.87
C GLY A 42 4.95 5.58 7.89
N ARG A 43 4.56 4.93 6.77
CA ARG A 43 3.62 5.52 5.81
C ARG A 43 2.30 5.70 6.56
N LYS A 44 1.90 6.94 6.89
CA LYS A 44 0.51 7.23 7.28
C LYS A 44 -0.34 6.55 6.22
N HIS A 45 -1.10 5.52 6.61
CA HIS A 45 -1.98 4.83 5.67
C HIS A 45 -2.84 5.93 5.05
N ARG A 46 -2.64 6.21 3.76
CA ARG A 46 -3.35 7.26 3.02
C ARG A 46 -4.79 6.79 2.79
N THR A 47 -5.51 6.41 3.83
CA THR A 47 -6.96 6.23 3.80
C THR A 47 -7.68 7.57 3.89
N ASP A 48 -7.04 8.61 4.43
CA ASP A 48 -7.62 9.95 4.56
C ASP A 48 -7.13 10.95 3.52
N ARG A 49 -6.54 10.49 2.40
CA ARG A 49 -6.37 11.40 1.26
C ARG A 49 -7.74 11.48 0.56
N PRO A 50 -8.42 12.64 0.55
CA PRO A 50 -9.64 12.77 -0.22
C PRO A 50 -9.32 12.37 -1.67
N VAL A 51 -9.96 11.30 -2.12
CA VAL A 51 -9.97 10.93 -3.53
C VAL A 51 -10.61 12.11 -4.23
N ASN A 52 -9.84 12.81 -5.06
CA ASN A 52 -10.37 13.91 -5.85
C ASN A 52 -11.51 13.36 -6.72
N PRO A 53 -12.79 13.72 -6.48
CA PRO A 53 -13.92 13.13 -7.21
C PRO A 53 -13.95 13.58 -8.68
N THR A 54 -13.15 14.59 -9.04
CA THR A 54 -12.96 15.07 -10.41
C THR A 54 -11.88 14.32 -11.20
N ALA A 55 -11.16 13.36 -10.60
CA ALA A 55 -10.36 12.45 -11.39
C ALA A 55 -11.32 11.45 -12.09
N PRO A 56 -11.38 11.40 -13.43
CA PRO A 56 -12.24 10.46 -14.12
C PRO A 56 -11.87 9.04 -13.66
N LYS A 57 -12.81 8.36 -12.99
CA LYS A 57 -12.70 6.92 -12.74
C LYS A 57 -12.69 6.26 -14.11
N ARG A 58 -11.50 5.89 -14.60
CA ARG A 58 -11.35 5.13 -15.82
C ARG A 58 -12.24 3.89 -15.73
N ALA A 59 -13.05 3.66 -16.76
CA ALA A 59 -13.85 2.45 -16.85
C ALA A 59 -12.89 1.27 -16.74
N SER A 60 -13.11 0.40 -15.75
CA SER A 60 -12.22 -0.74 -15.47
C SER A 60 -11.95 -1.64 -16.69
N GLY A 61 -12.78 -1.55 -17.74
CA GLY A 61 -12.61 -2.26 -19.00
C GLY A 61 -11.66 -1.61 -20.01
N GLU A 62 -11.48 -0.29 -20.01
CA GLU A 62 -10.65 0.40 -21.01
C GLU A 62 -9.16 0.12 -20.78
N THR A 63 -8.73 0.09 -19.53
CA THR A 63 -7.36 -0.29 -19.14
C THR A 63 -7.01 -1.71 -19.61
N MET A 64 -7.95 -2.64 -19.60
CA MET A 64 -7.72 -4.01 -20.10
C MET A 64 -7.51 -4.02 -21.62
N LYS A 65 -8.29 -3.22 -22.36
CA LYS A 65 -8.16 -3.09 -23.83
C LYS A 65 -6.83 -2.46 -24.24
N ILE A 66 -6.47 -1.34 -23.62
CA ILE A 66 -5.19 -0.66 -23.87
C ILE A 66 -4.03 -1.62 -23.59
N ARG A 67 -4.12 -2.42 -22.52
CA ARG A 67 -3.08 -3.39 -22.19
C ARG A 67 -2.95 -4.53 -23.22
N ALA A 68 -4.08 -5.09 -23.67
CA ALA A 68 -4.06 -6.14 -24.68
C ALA A 68 -3.41 -5.64 -25.97
N TRP A 69 -3.86 -4.48 -26.46
CA TRP A 69 -3.28 -3.82 -27.64
C TRP A 69 -1.78 -3.51 -27.45
N ALA A 70 -1.39 -2.98 -26.29
CA ALA A 70 -0.01 -2.64 -26.02
C ALA A 70 0.91 -3.86 -26.01
N ILE A 71 0.46 -5.00 -25.48
CA ILE A 71 1.19 -6.28 -25.52
C ILE A 71 1.33 -6.76 -26.96
N GLU A 72 0.27 -6.66 -27.78
CA GLU A 72 0.32 -7.00 -29.21
C GLU A 72 1.31 -6.11 -29.99
N GLN A 73 1.43 -4.84 -29.62
CA GLN A 73 2.43 -3.92 -30.18
C GLN A 73 3.85 -4.09 -29.59
N GLY A 74 4.05 -5.04 -28.67
CA GLY A 74 5.35 -5.32 -28.06
C GLY A 74 5.77 -4.36 -26.93
N HIS A 75 4.86 -3.56 -26.40
CA HIS A 75 5.14 -2.70 -25.24
C HIS A 75 5.24 -3.50 -23.94
N GLN A 76 6.25 -3.20 -23.12
CA GLN A 76 6.46 -3.85 -21.84
C GLN A 76 5.60 -3.19 -20.74
N LEU A 77 4.51 -3.85 -20.36
CA LEU A 77 3.61 -3.42 -19.29
C LEU A 77 3.70 -4.34 -18.07
N SER A 78 3.48 -3.77 -16.88
CA SER A 78 3.32 -4.57 -15.65
C SER A 78 1.98 -5.32 -15.65
N SER A 79 1.97 -6.50 -15.03
CA SER A 79 0.79 -7.37 -14.92
C SER A 79 -0.37 -6.72 -14.17
N ARG A 80 -0.13 -5.68 -13.36
CA ARG A 80 -1.14 -4.87 -12.67
C ARG A 80 -0.64 -3.42 -12.49
N GLY A 81 -1.57 -2.48 -12.39
CA GLY A 81 -1.26 -1.07 -12.12
C GLY A 81 -1.57 -0.13 -13.28
N ARG A 82 -1.14 1.13 -13.12
CA ARG A 82 -1.37 2.21 -14.10
C ARG A 82 -0.62 1.94 -15.41
N ILE A 83 -1.27 2.25 -16.52
CA ILE A 83 -0.66 2.23 -17.85
C ILE A 83 0.10 3.56 -18.04
N PRO A 84 1.32 3.54 -18.61
CA PRO A 84 2.02 4.75 -19.00
C PRO A 84 1.16 5.61 -19.93
N ALA A 85 1.14 6.92 -19.70
CA ALA A 85 0.34 7.85 -20.51
C ALA A 85 0.67 7.79 -22.00
N GLU A 86 1.93 7.49 -22.35
CA GLU A 86 2.39 7.32 -23.72
C GLU A 86 1.67 6.17 -24.46
N ILE A 87 1.46 5.04 -23.77
CA ILE A 87 0.77 3.87 -24.33
C ILE A 87 -0.73 4.14 -24.47
N GLU A 88 -1.32 4.87 -23.53
CA GLU A 88 -2.72 5.29 -23.61
C GLU A 88 -2.94 6.21 -24.80
N GLN A 89 -2.05 7.18 -24.99
CA GLN A 89 -2.13 8.10 -26.11
C GLN A 89 -1.88 7.38 -27.45
N ALA A 90 -0.95 6.43 -27.50
CA ALA A 90 -0.73 5.61 -28.68
C ALA A 90 -1.95 4.76 -29.02
N PHE A 91 -2.66 4.21 -28.02
CA PHE A 91 -3.92 3.51 -28.22
C PHE A 91 -5.02 4.42 -28.78
N HIS A 92 -5.19 5.62 -28.21
CA HIS A 92 -6.16 6.61 -28.70
C HIS A 92 -5.82 7.21 -30.07
N ASN A 93 -4.56 7.16 -30.49
CA ASN A 93 -4.16 7.56 -31.85
C ASN A 93 -4.39 6.44 -32.87
N ALA A 94 -4.37 5.18 -32.41
CA ALA A 94 -4.56 4.00 -33.25
C ALA A 94 -6.04 3.59 -33.41
N HIS A 95 -6.95 4.16 -32.62
CA HIS A 95 -8.39 3.87 -32.59
C HIS A 95 -9.21 5.15 -32.61
#